data_AF-A0A061N973-F1
#
_entry.id   AF-A0A061N973-F1
#
_cell.length_a   1.000
_cell.length_b   1.000
_cell.length_c   1.000
_cell.angle_alpha   90.00
_cell.angle_beta   90.00
_cell.angle_gamma   90.00
#
_symmetry.space_group_name_H-M   'P 1'
#
loop_
_entity.id
_entity.type
_entity.pdbx_description
1 polymer ?
#
loop_
_entity_poly.entity_id
_entity_poly.type
_entity_poly.pdbx_seq_one_letter_code
_entity_poly.pdbx_strand_id
1 'polypeptide(L)'
;MIEVNDVSSYGYALQLVSNYEGKTLVGHGGSQPGVSSYFGFIPEEDTVIVVLLNCSDAPADDLWRAVANVALDLPLEQSMIEETEYTMADEEKKRLLGAYFVREGNAEAHIMEESDRLTITMDGRKHNLRAENATTLLIEETGKR
;
A
#
# COMPACT_ATOMS: atom_id res chain seq x y z
N MET A 1 -13.45 12.70 2.10
CA MET A 1 -12.56 11.57 1.79
C MET A 1 -11.29 12.13 1.23
N ILE A 2 -10.13 11.62 1.65
CA ILE A 2 -8.82 11.97 1.12
C ILE A 2 -8.39 10.80 0.24
N GLU A 3 -8.05 11.08 -1.02
CA GLU A 3 -7.50 10.05 -1.91
C GLU A 3 -6.11 9.64 -1.42
N VAL A 4 -5.89 8.34 -1.31
CA VAL A 4 -4.60 7.76 -0.91
C VAL A 4 -3.82 7.33 -2.15
N ASN A 5 -4.52 6.70 -3.09
CA ASN A 5 -4.02 6.33 -4.41
C ASN A 5 -5.22 6.14 -5.37
N ASP A 6 -4.95 5.70 -6.61
CA ASP A 6 -5.96 5.55 -7.66
C ASP A 6 -7.12 4.61 -7.31
N VAL A 7 -6.91 3.67 -6.38
CA VAL A 7 -7.89 2.64 -5.99
C VAL A 7 -8.44 2.82 -4.58
N SER A 8 -7.85 3.69 -3.76
CA SER A 8 -8.21 3.80 -2.35
C SER A 8 -8.27 5.23 -1.83
N SER A 9 -9.20 5.43 -0.89
CA SER A 9 -9.40 6.69 -0.17
C SER A 9 -9.55 6.44 1.32
N TYR A 10 -9.44 7.50 2.11
CA TYR A 10 -9.55 7.45 3.57
C TYR A 10 -10.48 8.53 4.10
N GLY A 11 -11.29 8.18 5.10
CA GLY A 11 -12.14 9.15 5.78
C GLY A 11 -12.94 8.51 6.91
N TYR A 12 -13.32 9.32 7.89
CA TYR A 12 -14.02 8.87 9.10
C TYR A 12 -13.34 7.67 9.78
N ALA A 13 -12.00 7.67 9.81
CA ALA A 13 -11.16 6.60 10.35
C ALA A 13 -11.29 5.24 9.63
N LEU A 14 -11.66 5.24 8.35
CA LEU A 14 -11.77 4.04 7.53
C LEU A 14 -11.04 4.23 6.20
N GLN A 15 -10.34 3.19 5.76
CA GLN A 15 -9.86 3.04 4.40
C GLN A 15 -10.97 2.43 3.55
N LEU A 16 -11.12 2.94 2.33
CA LEU A 16 -12.06 2.44 1.34
C LEU A 16 -11.29 2.08 0.07
N VAL A 17 -11.52 0.86 -0.43
CA VAL A 17 -11.12 0.45 -1.78
C VAL A 17 -12.40 0.39 -2.60
N SER A 18 -12.49 1.27 -3.58
CA SER A 18 -13.68 1.37 -4.43
C SER A 18 -13.52 0.47 -5.66
N ASN A 19 -14.63 -0.12 -6.12
CA ASN A 19 -14.68 -0.89 -7.36
C ASN A 19 -13.75 -2.12 -7.39
N TYR A 20 -13.59 -2.80 -6.25
CA TYR A 20 -12.92 -4.10 -6.21
C TYR A 20 -13.88 -5.17 -6.72
N GLU A 21 -13.75 -5.58 -7.99
CA GLU A 21 -14.71 -6.47 -8.68
C GLU A 21 -16.16 -5.98 -8.58
N GLY A 22 -16.35 -4.65 -8.68
CA GLY A 22 -17.67 -4.01 -8.54
C GLY A 22 -18.20 -3.92 -7.10
N LYS A 23 -17.36 -4.21 -6.09
CA LYS A 23 -17.69 -4.11 -4.66
C LYS A 23 -16.89 -3.03 -3.96
N THR A 24 -17.31 -2.69 -2.75
CA THR A 24 -16.61 -1.75 -1.87
C THR A 24 -15.99 -2.49 -0.70
N LEU A 25 -14.68 -2.43 -0.55
CA LEU A 25 -14.01 -2.91 0.66
C LEU A 25 -13.81 -1.74 1.61
N VAL A 26 -14.30 -1.84 2.85
CA VAL A 26 -14.13 -0.82 3.88
C VAL A 26 -13.44 -1.43 5.09
N GLY A 27 -12.38 -0.80 5.61
CA GLY A 27 -11.70 -1.36 6.77
C GLY A 27 -10.68 -0.46 7.43
N HIS A 28 -10.10 -0.97 8.51
CA HIS A 28 -9.04 -0.31 9.26
C HIS A 28 -8.17 -1.33 9.99
N GLY A 29 -6.85 -1.13 9.92
CA GLY A 29 -5.86 -1.93 10.64
C GLY A 29 -5.58 -1.39 12.05
N GLY A 30 -5.09 -2.25 12.93
CA GLY A 30 -4.63 -1.87 14.26
C GLY A 30 -3.38 -2.67 14.61
N SER A 31 -2.41 -2.03 15.25
CA SER A 31 -1.21 -2.71 15.73
C SER A 31 -0.76 -2.12 17.06
N GLN A 32 -0.36 -3.00 17.97
CA GLN A 32 0.31 -2.70 19.24
C GLN A 32 1.37 -3.78 19.48
N PRO A 33 2.40 -3.54 20.32
CA PRO A 33 3.36 -4.58 20.66
C PRO A 33 2.67 -5.87 21.13
N GLY A 34 2.89 -6.96 20.41
CA GLY A 34 2.33 -8.29 20.67
C GLY A 34 0.98 -8.58 20.03
N VAL A 35 0.34 -7.63 19.32
CA VAL A 35 -0.94 -7.85 18.65
C VAL A 35 -1.07 -7.08 17.32
N SER A 36 -1.78 -7.68 16.38
CA SER A 36 -2.16 -7.05 15.10
C SER A 36 -3.63 -7.36 14.80
N SER A 37 -4.33 -6.43 14.17
CA SER A 37 -5.74 -6.59 13.84
C SER A 37 -6.10 -5.90 12.54
N TYR A 38 -7.17 -6.40 11.92
CA TYR A 38 -7.84 -5.71 10.84
C TYR A 38 -9.34 -5.98 10.92
N PHE A 39 -10.13 -4.92 10.92
CA PHE A 39 -11.59 -4.98 10.86
C PHE A 39 -12.03 -4.37 9.54
N GLY A 40 -13.05 -4.97 8.92
CA GLY A 40 -13.66 -4.40 7.74
C GLY A 40 -14.97 -5.07 7.35
N PHE A 41 -15.61 -4.52 6.35
CA PHE A 41 -16.89 -4.98 5.84
C PHE A 41 -17.05 -4.68 4.34
N ILE A 42 -17.94 -5.45 3.72
CA ILE A 42 -18.33 -5.34 2.32
C ILE A 42 -19.84 -5.04 2.31
N PRO A 43 -20.23 -3.76 2.14
CA PRO A 43 -21.64 -3.35 2.24
C PRO A 43 -22.56 -4.10 1.28
N GLU A 44 -22.09 -4.36 0.06
CA GLU A 44 -22.87 -5.01 -1.00
C GLU A 44 -23.14 -6.50 -0.72
N GLU A 45 -22.41 -7.11 0.21
CA GLU A 45 -22.53 -8.53 0.59
C GLU A 45 -23.06 -8.72 2.03
N ASP A 46 -23.48 -7.65 2.71
CA ASP A 46 -23.86 -7.67 4.13
C ASP A 46 -22.85 -8.41 5.03
N THR A 47 -21.56 -8.31 4.69
CA THR A 47 -20.50 -9.14 5.26
C THR A 47 -19.52 -8.31 6.08
N VAL A 48 -19.20 -8.78 7.28
CA VAL A 48 -18.19 -8.21 8.17
C VAL A 48 -17.12 -9.26 8.44
N ILE A 49 -15.85 -8.86 8.30
CA ILE A 49 -14.69 -9.73 8.52
C ILE A 49 -13.79 -9.07 9.57
N VAL A 50 -13.34 -9.88 10.54
CA VAL A 50 -12.46 -9.43 11.63
C VAL A 50 -11.31 -10.40 11.77
N VAL A 51 -10.09 -9.88 11.69
CA VAL A 51 -8.84 -10.62 11.91
C VAL A 51 -8.16 -10.08 13.16
N LEU A 52 -7.84 -10.97 14.11
CA LEU A 52 -7.15 -10.66 15.35
C LEU A 52 -5.98 -11.62 15.53
N LEU A 53 -4.77 -11.09 15.66
CA LEU A 53 -3.53 -11.85 15.79
C LEU A 53 -2.82 -11.47 17.09
N ASN A 54 -2.26 -12.47 17.77
CA ASN A 54 -1.52 -12.32 19.03
C ASN A 54 0.01 -12.27 18.81
N CYS A 55 0.43 -11.67 17.71
CA CYS A 55 1.82 -11.43 17.37
C CYS A 55 1.98 -10.02 16.80
N SER A 56 3.14 -9.40 17.09
CA SER A 56 3.53 -8.12 16.48
C SER A 56 3.75 -8.29 14.98
N ASP A 57 3.54 -7.21 14.24
CA ASP A 57 3.94 -7.07 12.83
C ASP A 57 3.40 -8.16 11.89
N ALA A 58 2.36 -8.86 12.33
CA ALA A 58 1.70 -9.87 11.51
C ALA A 58 0.73 -9.22 10.52
N PRO A 59 0.65 -9.74 9.28
CA PRO A 59 -0.08 -9.12 8.18
C PRO A 59 -1.59 -9.38 8.30
N ALA A 60 -2.23 -8.75 9.28
CA ALA A 60 -3.66 -8.90 9.55
C ALA A 60 -4.52 -8.39 8.40
N ASP A 61 -4.06 -7.36 7.68
CA ASP A 61 -4.70 -6.82 6.49
C ASP A 61 -4.62 -7.78 5.30
N ASP A 62 -3.47 -8.42 5.05
CA ASP A 62 -3.36 -9.43 3.99
C ASP A 62 -4.26 -10.63 4.26
N LEU A 63 -4.31 -11.11 5.51
CA LEU A 63 -5.22 -12.19 5.91
C LEU A 63 -6.68 -11.76 5.75
N TRP A 64 -7.02 -10.53 6.14
CA TRP A 64 -8.37 -10.01 5.97
C TRP A 64 -8.77 -9.96 4.49
N ARG A 65 -7.85 -9.52 3.61
CA ARG A 65 -8.05 -9.50 2.15
C ARG A 65 -8.24 -10.89 1.58
N ALA A 66 -7.41 -11.84 1.97
CA ALA A 66 -7.54 -13.23 1.53
C ALA A 66 -8.91 -13.81 1.91
N VAL A 67 -9.41 -13.52 3.11
CA VAL A 67 -10.77 -13.92 3.53
C VAL A 67 -11.85 -13.17 2.75
N ALA A 68 -11.68 -11.88 2.48
CA ALA A 68 -12.60 -11.09 1.66
C ALA A 68 -12.69 -11.65 0.24
N ASN A 69 -11.57 -12.03 -0.36
CA ASN A 69 -11.52 -12.66 -1.68
C ASN A 69 -12.31 -13.96 -1.70
N VAL A 70 -12.10 -14.83 -0.71
CA VAL A 70 -12.87 -16.09 -0.58
C VAL A 70 -14.36 -15.83 -0.39
N ALA A 71 -14.74 -14.81 0.39
CA ALA A 71 -16.14 -14.42 0.57
C ALA A 71 -16.80 -13.89 -0.72
N LEU A 72 -15.99 -13.38 -1.65
CA LEU A 72 -16.41 -12.86 -2.95
C LEU A 72 -16.27 -13.88 -4.09
N ASP A 73 -15.97 -15.14 -3.79
CA ASP A 73 -15.67 -16.20 -4.77
C ASP A 73 -14.49 -15.85 -5.72
N LEU A 74 -13.52 -15.09 -5.21
CA LEU A 74 -12.28 -14.70 -5.91
C LEU A 74 -11.09 -15.59 -5.51
N PRO A 75 -10.03 -15.66 -6.33
CA PRO A 75 -8.76 -16.29 -5.95
C PRO A 75 -8.21 -15.72 -4.63
N LEU A 76 -7.73 -16.61 -3.76
CA LEU A 76 -7.20 -16.24 -2.44
C LEU A 76 -6.13 -15.14 -2.54
N GLU A 77 -5.21 -15.29 -3.49
CA GLU A 77 -4.07 -14.38 -3.71
C GLU A 77 -4.36 -13.23 -4.69
N GLN A 78 -5.62 -12.94 -5.02
CA GLN A 78 -5.95 -11.83 -5.93
C GLN A 78 -5.45 -10.50 -5.37
N SER A 79 -4.58 -9.83 -6.14
CA SER A 79 -4.10 -8.48 -5.86
C SER A 79 -5.16 -7.42 -6.20
N MET A 80 -5.17 -6.32 -5.46
CA MET A 80 -5.96 -5.13 -5.81
C MET A 80 -5.21 -4.17 -6.74
N ILE A 81 -3.88 -4.35 -6.86
CA ILE A 81 -3.01 -3.50 -7.65
C ILE A 81 -2.61 -4.28 -8.90
N GLU A 82 -2.91 -3.73 -10.06
CA GLU A 82 -2.37 -4.20 -11.32
C GLU A 82 -0.95 -3.66 -11.51
N GLU A 83 0.00 -4.54 -11.77
CA GLU A 83 1.37 -4.12 -12.08
C GLU A 83 1.40 -3.47 -13.47
N THR A 84 1.56 -2.15 -13.50
CA THR A 84 1.79 -1.40 -14.74
C THR A 84 3.29 -1.12 -14.91
N GLU A 85 3.83 -1.39 -16.10
CA GLU A 85 5.15 -0.93 -16.50
C GLU A 85 5.06 0.51 -17.02
N TYR A 86 5.81 1.42 -16.41
CA TYR A 86 5.89 2.82 -16.84
C TYR A 86 7.35 3.28 -16.95
N THR A 87 7.69 3.89 -18.08
CA THR A 87 9.01 4.52 -18.28
C THR A 87 8.85 6.03 -18.19
N MET A 88 9.46 6.64 -17.17
CA MET A 88 9.42 8.08 -16.96
C MET A 88 10.32 8.83 -17.93
N ALA A 89 9.87 10.01 -18.36
CA ALA A 89 10.73 10.98 -19.02
C ALA A 89 11.70 11.66 -18.01
N ASP A 90 12.82 12.18 -18.50
CA ASP A 90 13.85 12.79 -17.65
C ASP A 90 13.31 13.99 -16.86
N GLU A 91 12.42 14.79 -17.44
CA GLU A 91 11.77 15.90 -16.75
C GLU A 91 10.92 15.41 -15.57
N GLU A 92 10.28 14.25 -15.69
CA GLU A 92 9.45 13.67 -14.64
C GLU A 92 10.31 13.12 -13.51
N LYS A 93 11.38 12.39 -13.85
CA LYS A 93 12.38 11.92 -12.88
C LYS A 93 12.92 13.09 -12.05
N LYS A 94 13.34 14.18 -12.72
CA LYS A 94 13.91 15.38 -12.07
C LYS A 94 12.97 16.02 -11.06
N ARG A 95 11.64 15.94 -11.25
CA ARG A 95 10.65 16.48 -10.30
C ARG A 95 10.57 15.69 -8.99
N LEU A 96 10.94 14.42 -9.01
CA LEU A 96 10.88 13.53 -7.85
C LEU A 96 12.21 13.42 -7.11
N LEU A 97 13.31 13.92 -7.67
CA LEU A 97 14.61 13.94 -7.00
C LEU A 97 14.61 14.93 -5.83
N GLY A 98 15.15 14.53 -4.69
CA GLY A 98 15.31 15.43 -3.55
C GLY A 98 15.24 14.75 -2.19
N ALA A 99 15.29 15.58 -1.15
CA ALA A 99 15.13 15.20 0.24
C ALA A 99 13.70 15.53 0.71
N TYR A 100 13.05 14.54 1.29
CA TYR A 100 11.69 14.61 1.82
C TYR A 100 11.74 14.42 3.33
N PHE A 101 11.03 15.28 4.07
CA PHE A 101 11.06 15.30 5.53
C PHE A 101 9.65 15.15 6.09
N VAL A 102 9.47 14.19 7.01
CA VAL A 102 8.23 14.05 7.77
C VAL A 102 8.34 14.86 9.06
N ARG A 103 7.54 15.92 9.15
CA ARG A 103 7.59 16.88 10.27
C ARG A 103 7.31 16.23 11.64
N GLU A 104 6.52 15.16 11.68
CA GLU A 104 6.08 14.52 12.93
C GLU A 104 6.95 13.33 13.36
N GLY A 105 7.90 12.88 12.53
CA GLY A 105 8.59 11.60 12.75
C GLY A 105 10.12 11.66 12.80
N ASN A 106 10.74 12.82 12.60
CA ASN A 106 12.19 12.93 12.34
C ASN A 106 12.69 11.95 11.25
N ALA A 107 11.79 11.55 10.34
CA ALA A 107 12.11 10.65 9.25
C ALA A 107 12.44 11.48 8.02
N GLU A 108 13.51 11.08 7.34
CA GLU A 108 13.93 11.65 6.06
C GLU A 108 13.99 10.56 5.00
N ALA A 109 13.66 10.94 3.76
CA ALA A 109 13.80 10.07 2.60
C ALA A 109 14.50 10.85 1.48
N HIS A 110 15.46 10.20 0.82
CA HIS A 110 16.24 10.81 -0.27
C HIS A 110 16.05 10.04 -1.55
N ILE A 111 15.49 10.68 -2.57
CA ILE A 111 15.34 10.10 -3.91
C ILE A 111 16.48 10.61 -4.78
N MET A 112 17.23 9.67 -5.37
CA MET A 112 18.41 9.94 -6.18
C MET A 112 18.40 9.10 -7.46
N GLU A 113 18.99 9.64 -8.53
CA GLU A 113 19.26 8.90 -9.75
C GLU A 113 20.69 8.34 -9.73
N GLU A 114 20.83 7.03 -9.90
CA GLU A 114 22.10 6.32 -9.96
C GLU A 114 22.08 5.29 -11.09
N SER A 115 23.10 5.33 -11.97
CA SER A 115 23.23 4.36 -13.07
C SER A 115 21.94 4.20 -13.91
N ASP A 116 21.28 5.32 -14.21
CA ASP A 116 20.00 5.39 -14.94
C ASP A 116 18.81 4.69 -14.24
N ARG A 117 18.86 4.60 -12.91
CA ARG A 117 17.76 4.12 -12.07
C ARG A 117 17.49 5.09 -10.92
N LEU A 118 16.22 5.20 -10.53
CA LEU A 118 15.86 5.91 -9.32
C LEU A 118 16.04 5.00 -8.10
N THR A 119 16.52 5.58 -7.01
CA THR A 119 16.71 4.92 -5.72
C THR A 119 16.18 5.80 -4.60
N ILE A 120 15.68 5.20 -3.53
CA ILE A 120 15.30 5.90 -2.30
C ILE A 120 16.16 5.41 -1.15
N THR A 121 16.64 6.35 -0.33
CA THR A 121 17.27 6.04 0.96
C THR A 121 16.35 6.53 2.07
N MET A 122 15.93 5.64 2.96
CA MET A 122 15.11 5.93 4.15
C MET A 122 15.53 4.99 5.28
N ASP A 123 15.54 5.48 6.53
CA ASP A 123 15.98 4.70 7.72
C ASP A 123 17.34 4.02 7.56
N GLY A 124 18.27 4.68 6.85
CA GLY A 124 19.61 4.15 6.56
C GLY A 124 19.64 2.97 5.58
N ARG A 125 18.51 2.62 4.98
CA ARG A 125 18.38 1.56 3.97
C ARG A 125 18.14 2.17 2.59
N LYS A 126 18.72 1.54 1.58
CA LYS A 126 18.59 1.96 0.18
C LYS A 126 17.78 0.93 -0.59
N HIS A 127 16.87 1.42 -1.41
CA HIS A 127 15.97 0.62 -2.23
C HIS A 127 15.95 1.13 -3.67
N ASN A 128 15.79 0.21 -4.61
CA ASN A 128 15.55 0.56 -6.01
C ASN A 128 14.08 0.96 -6.18
N LEU A 129 13.83 1.87 -7.11
CA LEU A 129 12.50 2.33 -7.45
C LEU A 129 12.17 1.99 -8.91
N ARG A 130 10.94 1.53 -9.13
CA ARG A 130 10.31 1.54 -10.46
C ARG A 130 9.20 2.56 -10.50
N ALA A 131 8.89 3.07 -11.68
CA ALA A 131 7.76 3.98 -11.84
C ALA A 131 6.46 3.21 -12.10
N GLU A 132 5.38 3.69 -11.49
CA GLU A 132 4.02 3.29 -11.81
C GLU A 132 3.38 4.31 -12.77
N ASN A 133 3.65 5.59 -12.55
CA ASN A 133 3.23 6.69 -13.41
C ASN A 133 4.17 7.92 -13.25
N ALA A 134 3.81 9.05 -13.85
CA ALA A 134 4.61 10.29 -13.84
C ALA A 134 4.89 10.89 -12.44
N THR A 135 4.15 10.47 -11.42
CA THR A 135 4.22 11.00 -10.05
C THR A 135 4.38 9.94 -8.96
N THR A 136 4.22 8.66 -9.30
CA THR A 136 4.24 7.55 -8.34
C THR A 136 5.40 6.60 -8.62
N LEU A 137 6.20 6.36 -7.58
CA LEU A 137 7.30 5.39 -7.57
C LEU A 137 6.97 4.27 -6.59
N LEU A 138 7.33 3.05 -6.98
CA LEU A 138 7.18 1.85 -6.17
C LEU A 138 8.57 1.34 -5.78
N ILE A 139 8.72 0.94 -4.52
CA ILE A 139 9.94 0.26 -4.06
C ILE A 139 9.97 -1.13 -4.71
N GLU A 140 11.03 -1.43 -5.46
CA GLU A 140 11.28 -2.78 -5.93
C GLU A 140 11.73 -3.62 -4.73
N GLU A 141 10.88 -4.55 -4.28
CA GLU A 141 11.32 -5.54 -3.30
C GLU A 141 12.41 -6.41 -3.94
N THR A 142 13.64 -6.34 -3.42
CA THR A 142 14.63 -7.41 -3.62
C THR A 142 14.07 -8.66 -2.94
N GLY A 143 13.46 -9.52 -3.74
CA GLY A 143 12.52 -10.54 -3.31
C GLY A 143 12.88 -11.31 -2.05
N LYS A 144 11.88 -11.46 -1.20
CA LYS A 144 11.54 -12.67 -0.43
C LYS A 144 10.06 -12.59 -0.07
N ARG A 145 9.22 -13.17 -0.93
CA ARG A 145 7.95 -13.77 -0.49
C ARG A 145 8.25 -15.12 0.14
#